data_AF-A0A822DNE6-F1
#
_entry.id   AF-A0A822DNE6-F1
#
_cell.length_a   1.000
_cell.length_b   1.000
_cell.length_c   1.000
_cell.angle_alpha   90.00
_cell.angle_beta   90.00
_cell.angle_gamma   90.00
#
_symmetry.space_group_name_H-M   'P 1'
#
loop_
_entity.id
_entity.type
_entity.pdbx_description
1 polymer ?
#
loop_
_entity_poly.entity_id
_entity_poly.type
_entity_poly.pdbx_seq_one_letter_code
_entity_poly.pdbx_strand_id
1 'polypeptide(L)'
;MTKKNDQKYCISGYKVSNREPEDETLRKDFSDHIKVSAKELPPKVDLRPLMTTVENQNPMNTCLGNAFAGALEYLLKKQNNGSDIDVSRLFIYYNARLIQEEITKEKVTNIDDGASIPYGLEA
;
A
#
# COMPACT_ATOMS: atom_id res chain seq x y z
N MET A 1 -15.23 -23.87 -23.07
CA MET A 1 -14.35 -24.03 -21.89
C MET A 1 -13.27 -22.95 -21.98
N THR A 2 -13.45 -21.85 -21.26
CA THR A 2 -12.62 -20.64 -21.34
C THR A 2 -11.37 -20.84 -20.48
N LYS A 3 -10.19 -20.77 -21.09
CA LYS A 3 -8.89 -20.92 -20.42
C LYS A 3 -8.68 -19.73 -19.47
N LYS A 4 -8.56 -19.99 -18.16
CA LYS A 4 -8.08 -19.01 -17.16
C LYS A 4 -6.58 -18.81 -17.42
N ASN A 5 -6.14 -17.55 -17.56
CA ASN A 5 -4.74 -17.19 -17.74
C ASN A 5 -3.93 -17.50 -16.48
N ASP A 6 -2.93 -18.38 -16.59
CA ASP A 6 -1.89 -18.66 -15.60
C ASP A 6 -0.91 -17.47 -15.49
N GLN A 7 -1.35 -16.34 -14.95
CA GLN A 7 -0.43 -15.27 -14.56
C GLN A 7 0.28 -15.66 -13.26
N LYS A 8 1.55 -16.07 -13.37
CA LYS A 8 2.47 -16.18 -12.23
C LYS A 8 2.79 -14.77 -11.71
N TYR A 9 2.30 -14.43 -10.53
CA TYR A 9 2.70 -13.22 -9.82
C TYR A 9 3.96 -13.52 -8.99
N CYS A 10 5.11 -12.95 -9.36
CA CYS A 10 6.27 -12.88 -8.48
C CYS A 10 6.06 -11.71 -7.51
N ILE A 11 5.56 -12.00 -6.31
CA ILE A 11 5.44 -11.02 -5.23
C ILE A 11 6.82 -10.93 -4.55
N SER A 12 7.71 -10.09 -5.10
CA SER A 12 8.89 -9.65 -4.35
C SER A 12 8.41 -8.58 -3.37
N GLY A 13 8.32 -8.94 -2.08
CA GLY A 13 7.94 -8.00 -1.03
C GLY A 13 8.83 -6.76 -1.01
N TYR A 14 8.26 -5.62 -0.67
CA TYR A 14 9.05 -4.41 -0.41
C TYR A 14 9.89 -4.65 0.84
N LYS A 15 11.21 -4.51 0.72
CA LYS A 15 12.11 -4.45 1.87
C LYS A 15 12.43 -2.98 2.08
N VAL A 16 12.11 -2.42 3.25
CA VAL A 16 12.65 -1.12 3.62
C VAL A 16 14.16 -1.31 3.61
N SER A 17 14.80 -0.63 2.68
CA SER A 17 16.24 -0.60 2.64
C SER A 17 16.75 0.23 3.80
N ASN A 18 17.90 -0.13 4.37
CA ASN A 18 18.66 0.71 5.29
C ASN A 18 19.25 1.97 4.58
N ARG A 19 18.53 2.56 3.63
CA ARG A 19 18.95 3.67 2.78
C ARG A 19 18.74 4.99 3.53
N GLU A 20 19.78 5.79 3.58
CA GLU A 20 19.66 7.22 3.79
C GLU A 20 18.83 7.82 2.62
N PRO A 21 17.86 8.72 2.87
CA PRO A 21 16.92 9.24 1.85
C PRO A 21 17.59 9.93 0.64
N GLU A 22 18.85 10.29 0.78
CA GLU A 22 19.59 11.21 -0.10
C GLU A 22 20.60 10.50 -1.02
N ASP A 23 20.75 9.17 -0.88
CA ASP A 23 21.62 8.40 -1.78
C ASP A 23 20.93 8.13 -3.14
N GLU A 24 21.12 9.06 -4.07
CA GLU A 24 20.58 8.98 -5.44
C GLU A 24 21.07 7.74 -6.20
N THR A 25 22.22 7.17 -5.84
CA THR A 25 22.82 6.02 -6.56
C THR A 25 22.09 4.71 -6.30
N LEU A 26 21.22 4.67 -5.27
CA LEU A 26 20.46 3.50 -4.85
C LEU A 26 18.96 3.59 -5.19
N ARG A 27 18.56 4.56 -6.03
CA ARG A 27 17.22 4.58 -6.61
C ARG A 27 17.03 3.30 -7.43
N LYS A 28 16.08 2.47 -7.00
CA LYS A 28 15.67 1.30 -7.78
C LYS A 28 14.95 1.81 -9.01
N ASP A 29 15.60 1.75 -10.15
CA ASP A 29 14.99 2.09 -11.43
C ASP A 29 13.87 1.09 -11.72
N PHE A 30 12.63 1.49 -11.48
CA PHE A 30 11.44 0.71 -11.83
C PHE A 30 11.22 0.63 -13.36
N SER A 31 12.16 1.13 -14.16
CA SER A 31 12.14 1.13 -15.64
C SER A 31 12.17 -0.26 -16.26
N ASP A 32 12.59 -1.27 -15.49
CA ASP A 32 12.74 -2.65 -15.96
C ASP A 32 11.44 -3.47 -15.87
N HIS A 33 10.34 -2.88 -15.42
CA HIS A 33 9.06 -3.58 -15.29
C HIS A 33 8.12 -3.17 -16.44
N ILE A 34 7.82 -4.13 -17.32
CA ILE A 34 6.83 -4.07 -18.43
C ILE A 34 6.74 -2.69 -19.09
N LYS A 35 7.52 -2.48 -20.15
CA LYS A 35 7.38 -1.29 -21.03
C LYS A 35 6.06 -1.38 -21.81
N VAL A 36 4.95 -0.97 -21.18
CA VAL A 36 3.67 -0.76 -21.85
C VAL A 36 3.77 0.55 -22.62
N SER A 37 3.61 0.50 -23.94
CA SER A 37 3.59 1.73 -24.74
C SER A 37 2.32 2.53 -24.41
N ALA A 38 2.38 3.85 -24.47
CA ALA A 38 1.20 4.70 -24.25
C ALA A 38 0.05 4.37 -25.23
N LYS A 39 0.33 3.76 -26.39
CA LYS A 39 -0.68 3.30 -27.36
C LYS A 39 -1.45 2.06 -26.90
N GLU A 40 -0.91 1.30 -25.95
CA GLU A 40 -1.51 0.06 -25.42
C GLU A 40 -2.36 0.30 -24.17
N LEU A 41 -2.26 1.49 -23.56
CA LEU A 41 -3.08 1.85 -22.41
C LEU A 41 -4.50 2.19 -22.85
N PRO A 42 -5.52 1.73 -22.10
CA PRO A 42 -6.89 2.16 -22.34
C PRO A 42 -7.02 3.68 -22.09
N PRO A 43 -7.90 4.39 -22.83
CA PRO A 43 -8.06 5.84 -22.71
C PRO A 43 -8.61 6.27 -21.33
N LYS A 44 -9.27 5.35 -20.61
CA LYS A 44 -9.83 5.57 -19.28
C LYS A 44 -9.91 4.24 -18.53
N VAL A 45 -9.64 4.28 -17.23
CA VAL A 45 -9.87 3.16 -16.30
C VAL A 45 -10.69 3.70 -15.13
N ASP A 46 -11.74 2.98 -14.74
CA ASP A 46 -12.52 3.26 -13.53
C ASP A 46 -12.45 2.04 -12.60
N LEU A 47 -11.78 2.22 -11.46
CA LEU A 47 -11.62 1.17 -10.46
C LEU A 47 -12.68 1.24 -9.35
N ARG A 48 -13.54 2.27 -9.32
CA ARG A 48 -14.55 2.46 -8.26
C ARG A 48 -15.47 1.24 -8.04
N PRO A 49 -15.87 0.45 -9.06
CA PRO A 49 -16.66 -0.76 -8.82
C PRO A 49 -15.94 -1.82 -7.96
N LEU A 50 -14.61 -1.74 -7.86
CA LEU A 50 -13.76 -2.62 -7.06
C LEU A 50 -13.31 -1.98 -5.75
N MET A 51 -13.79 -0.78 -5.43
CA MET A 51 -13.48 -0.11 -4.16
C MET A 51 -14.57 -0.42 -3.13
N THR A 52 -14.17 -0.38 -1.87
CA THR A 52 -15.07 -0.37 -0.71
C THR A 52 -15.67 1.02 -0.51
N THR A 53 -16.53 1.14 0.50
CA THR A 53 -17.12 2.42 0.90
C THR A 53 -16.05 3.44 1.28
N VAL A 54 -16.34 4.73 1.02
CA VAL A 54 -15.42 5.80 1.42
C VAL A 54 -15.43 5.92 2.94
N GLU A 55 -14.25 5.78 3.53
CA GLU A 55 -14.05 5.80 4.97
C GLU A 55 -13.73 7.21 5.52
N ASN A 56 -14.19 7.48 6.75
CA ASN A 56 -13.85 8.70 7.48
C ASN A 56 -12.68 8.47 8.44
N GLN A 57 -11.59 9.23 8.30
CA GLN A 57 -10.42 9.17 9.20
C GLN A 57 -10.67 9.81 10.58
N ASN A 58 -11.73 10.62 10.72
CA ASN A 58 -11.98 11.47 11.89
C ASN A 58 -10.80 12.47 12.10
N PRO A 59 -10.71 13.24 13.21
CA PRO A 59 -9.67 14.25 13.38
C PRO A 59 -8.33 13.63 13.86
N MET A 60 -7.94 12.51 13.26
CA MET A 60 -6.69 11.78 13.55
C MET A 60 -5.79 11.78 12.32
N ASN A 61 -4.48 11.67 12.52
CA ASN A 61 -3.47 11.62 11.45
C ASN A 61 -3.26 10.19 10.90
N THR A 62 -4.36 9.49 10.60
CA THR A 62 -4.38 8.08 10.14
C THR A 62 -4.43 7.93 8.62
N CYS A 63 -4.13 8.97 7.83
CA CYS A 63 -4.24 8.95 6.37
C CYS A 63 -3.46 7.78 5.74
N LEU A 64 -2.31 7.42 6.31
CA LEU A 64 -1.55 6.23 5.95
C LEU A 64 -2.39 4.95 6.14
N GLY A 65 -2.93 4.73 7.33
CA GLY A 65 -3.75 3.56 7.65
C GLY A 65 -4.97 3.45 6.73
N ASN A 66 -5.63 4.57 6.44
CA ASN A 66 -6.75 4.61 5.49
C ASN A 66 -6.33 4.25 4.06
N ALA A 67 -5.19 4.77 3.58
CA ALA A 67 -4.69 4.46 2.24
C ALA A 67 -4.32 2.98 2.08
N PHE A 68 -3.65 2.39 3.08
CA PHE A 68 -3.27 0.98 3.07
C PHE A 68 -4.47 0.04 3.21
N ALA A 69 -5.40 0.36 4.11
CA ALA A 69 -6.65 -0.40 4.23
C ALA A 69 -7.40 -0.41 2.89
N GLY A 70 -7.64 0.76 2.27
CA GLY A 70 -8.33 0.83 0.98
C GLY A 70 -7.62 0.06 -0.14
N ALA A 71 -6.28 0.06 -0.15
CA ALA A 71 -5.50 -0.73 -1.12
C ALA A 71 -5.65 -2.24 -0.90
N LEU A 72 -5.59 -2.70 0.36
CA LEU A 72 -5.78 -4.11 0.72
C LEU A 72 -7.21 -4.57 0.40
N GLU A 73 -8.20 -3.78 0.79
CA GLU A 73 -9.62 -4.05 0.54
C GLU A 73 -9.90 -4.17 -0.96
N TYR A 74 -9.34 -3.28 -1.78
CA TYR A 74 -9.42 -3.38 -3.25
C TYR A 74 -8.86 -4.71 -3.76
N LEU A 75 -7.67 -5.13 -3.29
CA LEU A 75 -7.05 -6.38 -3.72
C LEU A 75 -7.87 -7.60 -3.29
N LEU A 76 -8.36 -7.58 -2.05
CA LEU A 76 -9.21 -8.64 -1.49
C LEU A 76 -10.54 -8.75 -2.25
N LYS A 77 -11.21 -7.63 -2.51
CA LYS A 77 -12.46 -7.58 -3.28
C LYS A 77 -12.25 -8.09 -4.71
N LYS A 78 -11.14 -7.70 -5.35
CA LYS A 78 -10.77 -8.17 -6.69
C LYS A 78 -10.52 -9.68 -6.72
N GLN A 79 -9.92 -10.26 -5.68
CA GLN A 79 -9.65 -11.70 -5.59
C GLN A 79 -10.90 -12.51 -5.19
N ASN A 80 -11.74 -11.97 -4.31
CA ASN A 80 -12.89 -12.65 -3.72
C ASN A 80 -14.20 -12.38 -4.48
N ASN A 81 -14.14 -12.26 -5.81
CA ASN A 81 -15.32 -12.11 -6.67
C ASN A 81 -16.27 -10.95 -6.28
N GLY A 82 -15.73 -9.87 -5.70
CA GLY A 82 -16.51 -8.68 -5.36
C GLY A 82 -17.05 -8.61 -3.93
N SER A 83 -16.74 -9.59 -3.07
CA SER A 83 -17.10 -9.54 -1.65
C SER A 83 -16.26 -8.49 -0.91
N ASP A 84 -16.94 -7.59 -0.19
CA ASP A 84 -16.30 -6.60 0.67
C ASP A 84 -15.72 -7.28 1.91
N ILE A 85 -14.48 -6.92 2.25
CA ILE A 85 -13.80 -7.28 3.49
C ILE A 85 -13.33 -5.97 4.10
N ASP A 86 -13.64 -5.74 5.37
CA ASP A 86 -13.21 -4.55 6.12
C ASP A 86 -11.87 -4.84 6.79
N VAL A 87 -10.89 -3.94 6.58
CA VAL A 87 -9.56 -4.05 7.16
C VAL A 87 -9.39 -2.99 8.25
N SER A 88 -8.88 -3.40 9.41
CA SER A 88 -8.68 -2.48 10.54
C SER A 88 -7.58 -1.45 10.24
N ARG A 89 -8.01 -0.23 9.88
CA ARG A 89 -7.14 0.95 9.69
C ARG A 89 -6.29 1.25 10.92
N LEU A 90 -6.87 1.10 12.11
CA LEU A 90 -6.16 1.35 13.37
C LEU A 90 -5.11 0.29 13.66
N PHE A 91 -5.33 -0.96 13.23
CA PHE A 91 -4.32 -2.00 13.32
C PHE A 91 -3.09 -1.65 12.45
N ILE A 92 -3.32 -1.27 11.19
CA ILE A 92 -2.24 -0.83 10.29
C ILE A 92 -1.52 0.39 10.88
N TYR A 93 -2.29 1.39 11.33
CA TYR A 93 -1.73 2.62 11.89
C TYR A 93 -0.88 2.35 13.14
N TYR A 94 -1.38 1.53 14.06
CA TYR A 94 -0.67 1.17 15.30
C TYR A 94 0.66 0.47 15.01
N ASN A 95 0.64 -0.55 14.15
CA ASN A 95 1.86 -1.29 13.81
C ASN A 95 2.86 -0.43 13.04
N ALA A 96 2.41 0.43 12.14
CA ALA A 96 3.29 1.36 11.44
C ALA A 96 4.04 2.30 12.41
N ARG A 97 3.38 2.77 13.47
CA ARG A 97 4.05 3.56 14.52
C ARG A 97 5.03 2.73 15.34
N LEU A 98 4.69 1.48 15.70
CA LEU A 98 5.60 0.59 16.43
C LEU A 98 6.89 0.31 15.62
N ILE A 99 6.76 0.04 14.33
CA ILE A 99 7.90 -0.21 13.44
C ILE A 99 8.75 1.05 13.28
N GLN A 100 8.11 2.23 13.18
CA GLN A 100 8.80 3.52 13.16
C GLN A 100 9.63 3.72 14.43
N GLU A 101 9.09 3.41 15.62
CA GLU A 101 9.83 3.44 16.89
C GLU A 101 11.06 2.53 16.86
N GLU A 102 10.88 1.30 16.39
CA GLU A 102 11.95 0.30 16.33
C GLU A 102 13.11 0.74 15.42
N ILE A 103 12.79 1.28 14.24
CA ILE A 103 13.78 1.67 13.24
C ILE A 103 14.49 2.98 13.62
N THR A 104 13.73 4.00 14.04
CA THR A 104 14.30 5.31 14.38
C THR A 104 14.96 5.32 15.75
N LYS A 105 14.59 4.36 16.63
CA LYS A 105 14.91 4.36 18.06
C LYS A 105 14.38 5.60 18.80
N GLU A 106 13.51 6.37 18.16
CA GLU A 106 12.81 7.50 18.75
C GLU A 106 11.49 7.01 19.31
N LYS A 107 11.27 7.27 20.59
CA LYS A 107 10.06 6.82 21.27
C LYS A 107 8.84 7.47 20.63
N VAL A 108 7.88 6.65 20.18
CA VAL A 108 6.60 7.16 19.74
C VAL A 108 5.91 7.81 20.93
N THR A 109 5.58 9.09 20.75
CA THR A 109 4.91 9.86 21.80
C THR A 109 3.39 9.74 21.67
N ASN A 110 2.68 10.22 22.68
CA ASN A 110 1.23 10.38 22.61
C ASN A 110 0.79 11.48 21.64
N ILE A 111 1.73 12.21 21.03
CA ILE A 111 1.46 13.19 19.97
C ILE A 111 1.18 12.41 18.69
N ASP A 112 0.07 12.73 18.04
CA ASP A 112 -0.34 12.12 16.78
C ASP A 112 0.32 12.86 15.62
N ASP A 113 1.56 12.52 15.26
CA ASP A 113 2.27 13.12 14.11
C ASP A 113 2.04 12.35 12.80
N GLY A 114 1.17 11.33 12.83
CA GLY A 114 0.98 10.38 11.74
C GLY A 114 2.05 9.29 11.69
N ALA A 115 2.02 8.50 10.63
CA ALA A 115 2.98 7.43 10.35
C ALA A 115 3.54 7.58 8.93
N SER A 116 4.80 7.22 8.73
CA SER A 116 5.47 7.32 7.42
C SER A 116 5.24 6.10 6.53
N ILE A 117 5.10 6.32 5.21
CA ILE A 117 4.90 5.29 4.17
C ILE A 117 5.83 4.06 4.30
N PRO A 118 7.16 4.19 4.47
CA PRO A 118 8.04 3.02 4.56
C PRO A 118 7.63 2.05 5.66
N TYR A 119 7.13 2.53 6.79
CA TYR A 119 6.74 1.70 7.93
C TYR A 119 5.35 1.06 7.75
N GLY A 120 4.46 1.70 6.98
CA GLY A 120 3.16 1.12 6.64
C GLY A 120 3.24 -0.12 5.74
N LEU A 121 4.33 -0.28 4.98
CA LEU A 121 4.55 -1.48 4.14
C LEU A 121 5.02 -2.70 4.93
N GLU A 122 5.54 -2.49 6.15
CA GLU A 122 6.04 -3.55 7.03
C GLU A 122 5.04 -3.95 8.12
N ALA A 123 3.95 -3.19 8.26
CA ALA A 123 2.84 -3.39 9.20
C ALA A 123 1.88 -4.50 8.75
#